data_AF-A0A2A6FSI3-F1
#
_entry.id   AF-A0A2A6FSI3-F1
#
_cell.length_a   1.000
_cell.length_b   1.000
_cell.length_c   1.000
_cell.angle_alpha   90.00
_cell.angle_beta   90.00
_cell.angle_gamma   90.00
#
_symmetry.space_group_name_H-M   'P 1'
#
loop_
_entity.id
_entity.type
_entity.pdbx_description
1 polymer ?
#
loop_
_entity_poly.entity_id
_entity_poly.type
_entity_poly.pdbx_seq_one_letter_code
_entity_poly.pdbx_strand_id
1 'polypeptide(L)'
;MVPGHGSGRPVSPARLSDTLREQRAARLKGGLYHLTQVRMVYNTNRIEGNQLSEDQTRYIYESRTIGGRRTVSPGRIELAVEEIIHDRAVQQGAQGQVSFEGIVDFHYRFEHIHPFQDGNGWEGRTVMFQQRLQNKIMPFIVLDSQKEFYYRGLAGCEVEPGYLRGAPSAWSQGRRPDFVGLSAQKRHRAHAARPRL
;
A
#
# COMPACT_ATOMS: atom_id res chain seq x y z
N MET A 1 -6.83 -36.72 46.70
CA MET A 1 -7.36 -35.33 46.77
C MET A 1 -6.86 -34.59 45.55
N VAL A 2 -7.76 -34.18 44.64
CA VAL A 2 -7.43 -33.41 43.43
C VAL A 2 -7.77 -31.94 43.70
N PRO A 3 -6.91 -30.96 43.35
CA PRO A 3 -7.19 -29.55 43.62
C PRO A 3 -8.40 -29.05 42.82
N GLY A 4 -9.27 -28.29 43.49
CA GLY A 4 -10.53 -27.79 42.94
C GLY A 4 -10.32 -26.91 41.70
N HIS A 5 -11.13 -27.16 40.67
CA HIS A 5 -11.26 -26.27 39.53
C HIS A 5 -11.80 -24.93 40.02
N GLY A 6 -11.01 -23.86 39.87
CA GLY A 6 -11.48 -22.50 40.13
C GLY A 6 -12.72 -22.23 39.29
N SER A 7 -13.85 -21.97 39.94
CA SER A 7 -15.11 -21.65 39.29
C SER A 7 -15.00 -20.29 38.60
N GLY A 8 -14.50 -20.29 37.36
CA GLY A 8 -14.53 -19.12 36.50
C GLY A 8 -15.97 -18.70 36.27
N ARG A 9 -16.36 -17.50 36.71
CA ARG A 9 -17.66 -16.92 36.37
C ARG A 9 -17.83 -16.95 34.84
N PRO A 10 -18.96 -17.45 34.31
CA PRO A 10 -19.18 -17.43 32.87
C PRO A 10 -19.09 -16.01 32.34
N VAL A 11 -18.27 -15.81 31.30
CA VAL A 11 -18.14 -14.53 30.61
C VAL A 11 -19.43 -14.28 29.84
N SER A 12 -20.19 -13.26 30.23
CA SER A 12 -21.41 -12.86 29.53
C SER A 12 -21.05 -12.31 28.13
N PRO A 13 -21.76 -12.72 27.06
CA PRO A 13 -21.54 -12.18 25.71
C PRO A 13 -21.70 -10.66 25.62
N ALA A 14 -22.66 -10.08 26.35
CA ALA A 14 -22.86 -8.64 26.42
C ALA A 14 -21.64 -7.94 27.03
N ARG A 15 -21.15 -8.46 28.17
CA ARG A 15 -19.95 -7.93 28.83
C ARG A 15 -18.70 -8.04 27.97
N LEU A 16 -18.55 -9.14 27.24
CA LEU A 16 -17.45 -9.32 26.30
C LEU A 16 -17.53 -8.29 25.16
N SER A 17 -18.70 -8.14 24.56
CA SER A 17 -18.93 -7.18 23.47
C SER A 17 -18.64 -5.75 23.90
N ASP A 18 -19.13 -5.34 25.08
CA ASP A 18 -18.89 -4.00 25.61
C ASP A 18 -17.41 -3.79 25.95
N THR A 19 -16.75 -4.79 26.56
CA THR A 19 -15.30 -4.76 26.81
C THR A 19 -14.51 -4.60 25.51
N LEU A 20 -14.87 -5.31 24.44
CA LEU A 20 -14.19 -5.20 23.14
C LEU A 20 -14.41 -3.82 22.51
N ARG A 21 -15.62 -3.25 22.63
CA ARG A 21 -15.94 -1.90 22.14
C ARG A 21 -15.18 -0.82 22.90
N GLU A 22 -15.11 -0.92 24.22
CA GLU A 22 -14.33 -0.02 25.09
C GLU A 22 -12.84 -0.09 24.76
N GLN A 23 -12.28 -1.30 24.65
CA GLN A 23 -10.87 -1.49 24.27
C GLN A 23 -10.57 -0.94 22.87
N ARG A 24 -11.49 -1.10 21.91
CA ARG A 24 -11.40 -0.50 20.57
C ARG A 24 -11.39 1.03 20.64
N ALA A 25 -12.33 1.62 21.38
CA ALA A 25 -12.45 3.08 21.52
C ALA A 25 -11.20 3.66 22.20
N ALA A 26 -10.71 3.02 23.25
CA ALA A 26 -9.50 3.39 23.98
C ALA A 26 -8.19 3.06 23.22
N ARG A 27 -8.26 2.32 22.10
CA ARG A 27 -7.11 1.81 21.34
C ARG A 27 -6.11 1.04 22.24
N LEU A 28 -6.62 0.23 23.15
CA LEU A 28 -5.80 -0.46 24.15
C LEU A 28 -4.92 -1.54 23.49
N LYS A 29 -3.60 -1.30 23.47
CA LYS A 29 -2.62 -2.28 23.01
C LYS A 29 -2.53 -3.45 23.99
N GLY A 30 -2.38 -4.66 23.46
CA GLY A 30 -2.30 -5.89 24.27
C GLY A 30 -3.63 -6.33 24.92
N GLY A 31 -4.70 -5.55 24.77
CA GLY A 31 -6.05 -5.96 25.19
C GLY A 31 -6.61 -7.09 24.32
N LEU A 32 -7.71 -7.70 24.78
CA LEU A 32 -8.40 -8.77 24.08
C LEU A 32 -8.79 -8.39 22.64
N TYR A 33 -9.31 -7.18 22.44
CA TYR A 33 -9.64 -6.67 21.11
C TYR A 33 -8.40 -6.63 20.19
N HIS A 34 -7.31 -6.03 20.66
CA HIS A 34 -6.06 -5.92 19.91
C HIS A 34 -5.48 -7.29 19.54
N LEU A 35 -5.39 -8.21 20.52
CA LEU A 35 -4.88 -9.58 20.29
C LEU A 35 -5.77 -10.36 19.33
N THR A 36 -7.09 -10.17 19.40
CA THR A 36 -8.05 -10.82 18.51
C THR A 36 -7.85 -10.35 17.08
N GLN A 37 -7.70 -9.04 16.86
CA GLN A 37 -7.40 -8.49 15.53
C GLN A 37 -6.12 -9.10 14.96
N VAL A 38 -5.00 -8.99 15.68
CA VAL A 38 -3.70 -9.48 15.22
C VAL A 38 -3.75 -10.97 14.88
N ARG A 39 -4.35 -11.79 15.76
CA ARG A 39 -4.41 -13.24 15.56
C ARG A 39 -5.35 -13.64 14.44
N MET A 40 -6.54 -13.04 14.33
CA MET A 40 -7.44 -13.34 13.22
C MET A 40 -6.77 -13.01 11.90
N VAL A 41 -6.16 -11.84 11.79
CA VAL A 41 -5.50 -11.37 10.57
C VAL A 41 -4.34 -12.28 10.20
N TYR A 42 -3.46 -12.60 11.16
CA TYR A 42 -2.34 -13.50 10.91
C TYR A 42 -2.84 -14.87 10.42
N ASN A 43 -3.83 -15.46 11.08
CA ASN A 43 -4.34 -16.79 10.71
C ASN A 43 -5.04 -16.75 9.34
N THR A 44 -5.88 -15.76 9.06
CA THR A 44 -6.53 -15.60 7.76
C THR A 44 -5.50 -15.41 6.65
N ASN A 45 -4.55 -14.48 6.83
CA ASN A 45 -3.50 -14.23 5.84
C ASN A 45 -2.66 -15.50 5.59
N ARG A 46 -2.39 -16.32 6.62
CA ARG A 46 -1.68 -17.60 6.48
C ARG A 46 -2.47 -18.63 5.65
N ILE A 47 -3.80 -18.71 5.85
CA ILE A 47 -4.69 -19.59 5.08
C ILE A 47 -4.66 -19.19 3.60
N GLU A 48 -4.68 -17.89 3.32
CA GLU A 48 -4.59 -17.33 1.96
C GLU A 48 -3.16 -17.37 1.37
N GLY A 49 -2.19 -17.97 2.08
CA GLY A 49 -0.83 -18.18 1.58
C GLY A 49 0.15 -17.03 1.80
N ASN A 50 -0.23 -15.97 2.53
CA ASN A 50 0.69 -14.92 2.94
C ASN A 50 1.74 -15.46 3.94
N GLN A 51 2.96 -14.89 3.88
CA GLN A 51 4.13 -15.25 4.68
C GLN A 51 4.45 -14.28 5.83
N LEU A 52 3.62 -13.26 6.09
CA LEU A 52 3.80 -12.38 7.24
C LEU A 52 3.74 -13.17 8.56
N SER A 53 4.72 -12.95 9.44
CA SER A 53 4.72 -13.46 10.81
C SER A 53 3.69 -12.75 11.70
N GLU A 54 3.28 -13.37 12.80
CA GLU A 54 2.35 -12.77 13.77
C GLU A 54 2.88 -11.43 14.32
N ASP A 55 4.18 -11.31 14.54
CA ASP A 55 4.81 -10.07 15.00
C ASP A 55 4.83 -8.98 13.92
N GLN A 56 5.06 -9.34 12.66
CA GLN A 56 4.93 -8.38 11.56
C GLN A 56 3.48 -7.89 11.42
N THR A 57 2.50 -8.80 11.51
CA THR A 57 1.07 -8.45 11.52
C THR A 57 0.72 -7.54 12.69
N ARG A 58 1.21 -7.85 13.89
CA ARG A 58 1.07 -6.99 15.08
C ARG A 58 1.66 -5.60 14.84
N TYR A 59 2.87 -5.55 14.30
CA TYR A 59 3.57 -4.30 14.04
C TYR A 59 2.78 -3.40 13.11
N ILE A 60 2.11 -3.95 12.08
CA ILE A 60 1.24 -3.19 11.18
C ILE A 60 0.11 -2.49 11.95
N TYR A 61 -0.58 -3.20 12.84
CA TYR A 61 -1.66 -2.61 13.67
C TYR A 61 -1.15 -1.56 14.66
N GLU A 62 0.03 -1.78 15.25
CA GLU A 62 0.55 -0.92 16.31
C GLU A 62 1.24 0.34 15.79
N SER A 63 1.89 0.26 14.63
CA SER A 63 2.67 1.33 14.03
C SER A 63 1.92 2.06 12.92
N ARG A 64 0.87 1.45 12.37
CA ARG A 64 0.25 1.83 11.08
C ARG A 64 1.30 1.96 9.98
N THR A 65 2.37 1.17 10.07
CA THR A 65 3.43 1.17 9.09
C THR A 65 3.52 -0.14 8.36
N ILE A 66 3.64 -0.06 7.04
CA ILE A 66 3.78 -1.21 6.15
C ILE A 66 5.04 -0.97 5.33
N GLY A 67 6.00 -1.90 5.44
CA GLY A 67 7.34 -1.72 4.85
C GLY A 67 8.09 -0.48 5.36
N GLY A 68 7.79 -0.01 6.59
CA GLY A 68 8.41 1.17 7.20
C GLY A 68 7.75 2.52 6.88
N ARG A 69 6.62 2.53 6.15
CA ARG A 69 5.90 3.76 5.77
C ARG A 69 4.55 3.87 6.47
N ARG A 70 4.19 5.07 6.94
CA ARG A 70 2.83 5.33 7.45
C ARG A 70 1.83 5.35 6.30
N THR A 71 0.71 4.65 6.46
CA THR A 71 -0.41 4.66 5.52
C THR A 71 -1.51 5.60 5.97
N VAL A 72 -2.53 5.80 5.11
CA VAL A 72 -3.71 6.60 5.43
C VAL A 72 -4.46 5.99 6.63
N SER A 73 -4.97 6.84 7.52
CA SER A 73 -5.73 6.37 8.68
C SER A 73 -7.02 5.68 8.25
N PRO A 74 -7.46 4.58 8.92
CA PRO A 74 -8.65 3.82 8.51
C PRO A 74 -9.91 4.65 8.27
N GLY A 75 -10.18 5.65 9.10
CA GLY A 75 -11.35 6.53 8.95
C GLY A 75 -11.27 7.55 7.81
N ARG A 76 -10.20 7.54 7.01
CA ARG A 76 -10.02 8.40 5.83
C ARG A 76 -9.75 7.61 4.55
N ILE A 77 -9.72 6.27 4.62
CA ILE A 77 -9.42 5.42 3.46
C ILE A 77 -10.45 5.67 2.35
N GLU A 78 -11.74 5.66 2.68
CA GLU A 78 -12.82 5.87 1.71
C GLU A 78 -12.65 7.17 0.93
N LEU A 79 -12.52 8.30 1.65
CA LEU A 79 -12.29 9.61 1.05
C LEU A 79 -11.02 9.64 0.18
N ALA A 80 -9.93 9.03 0.62
CA ALA A 80 -8.68 9.01 -0.12
C ALA A 80 -8.77 8.15 -1.40
N VAL A 81 -9.51 7.03 -1.35
CA VAL A 81 -9.77 6.19 -2.52
C VAL A 81 -10.67 6.93 -3.53
N GLU A 82 -11.73 7.59 -3.07
CA GLU A 82 -12.59 8.42 -3.91
C GLU A 82 -11.80 9.53 -4.61
N GLU A 83 -10.90 10.20 -3.89
CA GLU A 83 -10.03 11.24 -4.43
C GLU A 83 -9.14 10.72 -5.57
N ILE A 84 -8.46 9.58 -5.40
CA ILE A 84 -7.59 9.03 -6.47
C ILE A 84 -8.39 8.57 -7.70
N ILE A 85 -9.62 8.07 -7.50
CA ILE A 85 -10.51 7.67 -8.59
C ILE A 85 -11.01 8.90 -9.35
N HIS A 86 -11.39 9.95 -8.63
CA HIS A 86 -11.81 11.22 -9.21
C HIS A 86 -10.67 11.85 -10.03
N ASP A 87 -9.48 11.99 -9.45
CA ASP A 87 -8.31 12.54 -10.14
C ASP A 87 -7.96 11.74 -11.39
N ARG A 88 -8.08 10.41 -11.31
CA ARG A 88 -7.89 9.52 -12.45
C ARG A 88 -8.89 9.79 -13.57
N ALA A 89 -10.17 9.97 -13.24
CA ALA A 89 -11.20 10.30 -14.21
C ALA A 89 -10.94 11.66 -14.88
N VAL A 90 -10.48 12.65 -14.11
CA VAL A 90 -10.06 13.96 -14.63
C VAL A 90 -8.89 13.81 -15.62
N GLN A 91 -7.88 13.01 -15.27
CA GLN A 91 -6.72 12.75 -16.15
C GLN A 91 -7.09 12.02 -17.45
N GLN A 92 -8.18 11.24 -17.46
CA GLN A 92 -8.66 10.53 -18.64
C GLN A 92 -9.25 11.47 -19.69
N GLY A 93 -9.83 12.58 -19.24
CA GLY A 93 -10.36 13.64 -20.10
C GLY A 93 -11.35 13.15 -21.17
N ALA A 94 -11.60 13.99 -22.18
CA ALA A 94 -12.55 13.69 -23.26
C ALA A 94 -12.05 12.59 -24.24
N GLN A 95 -10.74 12.34 -24.27
CA GLN A 95 -10.14 11.34 -25.18
C GLN A 95 -10.25 9.91 -24.67
N GLY A 96 -10.70 9.72 -23.41
CA GLY A 96 -10.92 8.39 -22.84
C GLY A 96 -9.63 7.64 -22.49
N GLN A 97 -8.47 8.29 -22.57
CA GLN A 97 -7.17 7.66 -22.31
C GLN A 97 -6.36 8.41 -21.25
N VAL A 98 -5.61 7.66 -20.45
CA VAL A 98 -4.69 8.19 -19.44
C VAL A 98 -3.26 7.85 -19.82
N SER A 99 -2.36 8.81 -19.58
CA SER A 99 -0.94 8.65 -19.80
C SER A 99 -0.32 7.57 -18.90
N PHE A 100 0.86 7.11 -19.29
CA PHE A 100 1.65 6.19 -18.47
C PHE A 100 1.95 6.80 -17.09
N GLU A 101 2.27 8.09 -17.04
CA GLU A 101 2.53 8.84 -15.81
C GLU A 101 1.32 8.84 -14.88
N GLY A 102 0.12 9.06 -15.41
CA GLY A 102 -1.11 9.01 -14.63
C GLY A 102 -1.43 7.61 -14.09
N ILE A 103 -1.05 6.55 -14.83
CA ILE A 103 -1.18 5.17 -14.35
C ILE A 103 -0.20 4.90 -13.18
N VAL A 104 1.03 5.37 -13.29
CA VAL A 104 2.05 5.22 -12.24
C VAL A 104 1.69 6.01 -10.99
N ASP A 105 1.20 7.23 -11.16
CA ASP A 105 0.74 8.08 -10.06
C ASP A 105 -0.40 7.42 -9.30
N PHE A 106 -1.42 6.95 -10.02
CA PHE A 106 -2.53 6.20 -9.43
C PHE A 106 -2.02 4.97 -8.64
N HIS A 107 -1.16 4.15 -9.25
CA HIS A 107 -0.60 2.95 -8.61
C HIS A 107 0.14 3.30 -7.32
N TYR A 108 1.01 4.32 -7.35
CA TYR A 108 1.74 4.77 -6.17
C TYR A 108 0.80 5.27 -5.07
N ARG A 109 -0.18 6.12 -5.41
CA ARG A 109 -1.15 6.66 -4.43
C ARG A 109 -2.01 5.54 -3.85
N PHE A 110 -2.42 4.57 -4.64
CA PHE A 110 -3.16 3.39 -4.17
C PHE A 110 -2.33 2.57 -3.17
N GLU A 111 -1.07 2.26 -3.49
CA GLU A 111 -0.16 1.53 -2.57
C GLU A 111 0.08 2.31 -1.27
N HIS A 112 0.10 3.65 -1.34
CA HIS A 112 0.26 4.55 -0.20
C HIS A 112 -0.99 4.66 0.67
N ILE A 113 -2.17 4.69 0.06
CA ILE A 113 -3.46 4.65 0.77
C ILE A 113 -3.62 3.33 1.50
N HIS A 114 -3.25 2.23 0.85
CA HIS A 114 -3.30 0.88 1.39
C HIS A 114 -4.71 0.51 1.89
N PRO A 115 -5.73 0.54 1.00
CA PRO A 115 -7.13 0.49 1.41
C PRO A 115 -7.58 -0.85 2.00
N PHE A 116 -6.86 -1.93 1.71
CA PHE A 116 -7.18 -3.26 2.19
C PHE A 116 -6.25 -3.68 3.34
N GLN A 117 -6.69 -4.67 4.12
CA GLN A 117 -5.89 -5.21 5.23
C GLN A 117 -4.65 -5.96 4.73
N ASP A 118 -4.74 -6.57 3.55
CA ASP A 118 -3.69 -7.31 2.88
C ASP A 118 -3.96 -7.31 1.37
N GLY A 119 -3.02 -7.82 0.57
CA GLY A 119 -3.19 -7.99 -0.88
C GLY A 119 -2.96 -6.72 -1.69
N ASN A 120 -2.89 -5.54 -1.07
CA ASN A 120 -2.73 -4.22 -1.71
C ASN A 120 -1.70 -4.22 -2.86
N GLY A 121 -0.51 -4.78 -2.64
CA GLY A 121 0.52 -4.88 -3.67
C GLY A 121 0.07 -5.65 -4.92
N TRP A 122 -0.63 -6.78 -4.73
CA TRP A 122 -1.18 -7.57 -5.82
C TRP A 122 -2.33 -6.83 -6.50
N GLU A 123 -3.25 -6.23 -5.74
CA GLU A 123 -4.37 -5.45 -6.31
C GLU A 123 -3.83 -4.28 -7.14
N GLY A 124 -2.90 -3.50 -6.56
CA GLY A 124 -2.31 -2.32 -7.18
C GLY A 124 -1.61 -2.65 -8.49
N ARG A 125 -0.77 -3.70 -8.51
CA ARG A 125 -0.11 -4.15 -9.75
C ARG A 125 -1.12 -4.67 -10.78
N THR A 126 -2.18 -5.35 -10.35
CA THR A 126 -3.24 -5.85 -11.24
C THR A 126 -4.01 -4.69 -11.86
N VAL A 127 -4.39 -3.68 -11.07
CA VAL A 127 -5.05 -2.46 -11.56
C VAL A 127 -4.14 -1.70 -12.51
N MET A 128 -2.85 -1.52 -12.18
CA MET A 128 -1.86 -0.90 -13.07
C MET A 128 -1.76 -1.64 -14.42
N PHE A 129 -1.75 -2.98 -14.39
CA PHE A 129 -1.71 -3.82 -15.59
C PHE A 129 -2.96 -3.62 -16.46
N GLN A 130 -4.15 -3.67 -15.85
CA GLN A 130 -5.43 -3.45 -16.54
C GLN A 130 -5.53 -2.06 -17.13
N GLN A 131 -5.15 -1.02 -16.36
CA GLN A 131 -5.13 0.36 -16.84
C GLN A 131 -4.22 0.51 -18.05
N ARG A 132 -3.06 -0.14 -18.09
CA ARG A 132 -2.18 -0.11 -19.26
C ARG A 132 -2.85 -0.72 -20.50
N LEU A 133 -3.49 -1.88 -20.36
CA LEU A 133 -4.24 -2.51 -21.46
C LEU A 133 -5.34 -1.60 -22.01
N GLN A 134 -6.17 -1.03 -21.14
CA GLN A 134 -7.26 -0.11 -21.52
C GLN A 134 -6.75 1.13 -22.25
N ASN A 135 -5.53 1.57 -21.93
CA ASN A 135 -4.91 2.76 -22.51
C ASN A 135 -3.96 2.45 -23.67
N LYS A 136 -3.96 1.21 -24.19
CA LYS A 136 -3.08 0.77 -25.29
C LYS A 136 -1.58 0.97 -24.99
N ILE A 137 -1.23 0.92 -23.72
CA ILE A 137 0.16 0.97 -23.23
C ILE A 137 0.58 -0.47 -22.94
N MET A 138 1.77 -0.88 -23.41
CA MET A 138 2.26 -2.24 -23.18
C MET A 138 2.33 -2.54 -21.69
N PRO A 139 1.62 -3.56 -21.16
CA PRO A 139 1.71 -3.92 -19.76
C PRO A 139 3.02 -4.68 -19.46
N PHE A 140 3.37 -4.77 -18.18
CA PHE A 140 4.53 -5.52 -17.72
C PHE A 140 4.24 -6.20 -16.38
N ILE A 141 5.01 -7.24 -16.08
CA ILE A 141 4.91 -7.98 -14.82
C ILE A 141 6.13 -7.63 -13.98
N VAL A 142 5.90 -7.39 -12.68
CA VAL A 142 6.98 -7.23 -11.70
C VAL A 142 7.44 -8.61 -11.27
N LEU A 143 8.64 -9.01 -11.69
CA LEU A 143 9.20 -10.31 -11.31
C LEU A 143 9.82 -10.25 -9.90
N ASP A 144 9.92 -11.38 -9.21
CA ASP A 144 10.55 -11.45 -7.88
C ASP A 144 12.02 -10.95 -7.92
N SER A 145 12.74 -11.27 -9.00
CA SER A 145 14.10 -10.76 -9.24
C SER A 145 14.19 -9.22 -9.34
N GLN A 146 13.05 -8.54 -9.54
CA GLN A 146 12.93 -7.09 -9.67
C GLN A 146 12.35 -6.42 -8.41
N LYS A 147 11.98 -7.19 -7.37
CA LYS A 147 11.28 -6.66 -6.18
C LYS A 147 11.96 -5.47 -5.54
N GLU A 148 13.29 -5.52 -5.40
CA GLU A 148 14.07 -4.44 -4.80
C GLU A 148 14.00 -3.16 -5.62
N PHE A 149 13.96 -3.28 -6.95
CA PHE A 149 13.81 -2.13 -7.85
C PHE A 149 12.40 -1.55 -7.78
N TYR A 150 11.37 -2.40 -7.73
CA TYR A 150 9.99 -1.98 -7.56
C TYR A 150 9.79 -1.19 -6.26
N TYR A 151 10.25 -1.73 -5.12
CA TYR A 151 10.09 -1.08 -3.83
C TYR A 151 10.90 0.22 -3.72
N ARG A 152 12.12 0.26 -4.29
CA ARG A 152 12.88 1.52 -4.41
C ARG A 152 12.19 2.52 -5.32
N GLY A 153 11.56 2.07 -6.39
CA GLY A 153 10.79 2.90 -7.30
C GLY A 153 9.61 3.58 -6.59
N LEU A 154 8.84 2.81 -5.83
CA LEU A 154 7.78 3.34 -4.97
C LEU A 154 8.31 4.30 -3.91
N ALA A 155 9.47 4.00 -3.31
CA ALA A 155 10.13 4.91 -2.36
C ALA A 155 10.48 6.25 -3.00
N GLY A 156 11.05 6.22 -4.21
CA GLY A 156 11.48 7.43 -4.90
C GLY A 156 10.31 8.32 -5.29
N CYS A 157 9.12 7.77 -5.53
CA CYS A 157 7.91 8.55 -5.81
C CYS A 157 7.48 9.47 -4.65
N GLU A 158 7.89 9.18 -3.39
CA GLU A 158 7.68 10.08 -2.25
C GLU A 158 8.49 11.37 -2.38
N VAL A 159 9.67 11.29 -3.00
CA VAL A 159 10.62 12.41 -3.12
C VAL A 159 10.47 13.12 -4.47
N GLU A 160 10.29 12.35 -5.55
CA GLU A 160 10.09 12.86 -6.90
C GLU A 160 8.89 12.16 -7.56
N PRO A 161 7.74 12.83 -7.73
CA PRO A 161 6.60 12.28 -8.44
C PRO A 161 7.00 11.75 -9.82
N GLY A 162 6.60 10.52 -10.14
CA GLY A 162 6.97 9.85 -11.38
C GLY A 162 8.39 9.27 -11.42
N TYR A 163 9.02 8.97 -10.28
CA TYR A 163 10.31 8.28 -10.23
C TYR A 163 10.29 6.89 -10.93
N LEU A 164 9.14 6.22 -10.94
CA LEU A 164 8.90 4.96 -11.66
C LEU A 164 8.90 5.10 -13.21
N ARG A 165 9.10 6.31 -13.77
CA ARG A 165 9.07 6.59 -15.22
C ARG A 165 10.07 5.79 -16.06
N GLY A 166 11.24 5.44 -15.52
CA GLY A 166 12.29 4.70 -16.24
C GLY A 166 12.06 3.19 -16.38
N ALA A 167 11.00 2.65 -15.77
CA ALA A 167 10.71 1.23 -15.72
C ALA A 167 10.35 0.55 -17.07
N PRO A 168 9.57 1.14 -17.99
CA PRO A 168 8.97 0.38 -19.09
C PRO A 168 9.97 -0.29 -20.06
N SER A 169 11.07 0.39 -20.41
CA SER A 169 12.06 -0.13 -21.36
C SER A 169 12.97 -1.20 -20.76
N ALA A 170 13.24 -1.13 -19.46
CA ALA A 170 14.11 -2.08 -18.79
C ALA A 170 13.36 -3.36 -18.38
N TRP A 171 12.11 -3.24 -17.91
CA TRP A 171 11.38 -4.37 -17.34
C TRP A 171 10.84 -5.30 -18.42
N SER A 172 10.48 -4.76 -19.58
CA SER A 172 10.08 -5.53 -20.77
C SER A 172 11.23 -6.30 -21.42
N GLN A 173 12.49 -5.96 -21.10
CA GLN A 173 13.68 -6.54 -21.71
C GLN A 173 14.54 -7.33 -20.71
N GLY A 174 14.03 -7.59 -19.50
CA GLY A 174 14.80 -8.24 -18.43
C GLY A 174 16.03 -7.45 -17.97
N ARG A 175 16.14 -6.17 -18.34
CA ARG A 175 17.25 -5.29 -17.98
C ARG A 175 16.95 -4.57 -16.66
N ARG A 176 18.00 -4.18 -15.94
CA ARG A 176 17.86 -3.35 -14.74
C ARG A 176 17.42 -1.94 -15.16
N PRO A 177 16.31 -1.39 -14.62
CA PRO A 177 15.96 0.01 -14.83
C PRO A 177 17.04 0.93 -14.27
N ASP A 178 17.57 1.81 -15.12
CA ASP A 178 18.48 2.86 -14.68
C ASP A 178 17.66 4.03 -14.12
N PHE A 179 17.55 4.08 -12.80
CA PHE A 179 16.91 5.19 -12.08
C PHE A 179 17.87 6.36 -11.83
N VAL A 180 19.17 6.20 -12.09
CA VAL A 180 20.21 7.20 -11.77
C VAL A 180 20.22 8.32 -12.82
N GLY A 181 19.92 7.99 -14.09
CA GLY A 181 19.95 8.91 -15.23
C GLY A 181 18.90 10.04 -15.23
N LEU A 182 17.74 9.86 -14.57
CA LEU A 182 16.67 10.87 -14.55
C LEU A 182 16.98 12.08 -13.67
N SER A 183 17.81 11.89 -12.63
CA SER A 183 18.22 12.96 -11.71
C SER A 183 19.30 13.88 -12.30
N ALA A 184 20.10 13.38 -13.26
CA ALA A 184 21.20 14.13 -13.86
C ALA A 184 20.72 15.03 -15.02
N GLN A 185 19.76 14.57 -15.83
CA GLN A 185 19.27 15.34 -16.99
C GLN A 185 18.38 16.55 -16.62
N LYS A 186 17.74 16.55 -15.45
CA LYS A 186 16.95 17.72 -14.99
C LYS A 186 17.77 18.82 -14.33
N ARG A 187 18.92 18.49 -13.70
CA ARG A 187 19.81 19.52 -13.11
C ARG A 187 20.43 20.43 -14.18
N HIS A 188 20.64 19.92 -15.39
CA HIS A 188 21.13 20.74 -16.50
C HIS A 188 20.06 21.64 -17.15
N ARG A 189 18.76 21.34 -17.01
CA ARG A 189 17.69 22.20 -17.57
C ARG A 189 17.22 23.30 -16.61
N ALA A 190 17.35 23.11 -15.30
CA ALA A 190 16.97 24.14 -14.32
C ALA A 190 17.92 25.36 -14.31
N HIS A 191 19.17 25.23 -14.77
CA HIS A 191 20.12 26.33 -14.85
C HIS A 191 20.03 27.18 -16.13
N ALA A 192 19.26 26.75 -17.13
CA ALA A 192 19.19 27.42 -18.44
C ALA A 192 17.97 28.36 -18.61
N ALA A 193 17.10 28.51 -17.59
CA ALA A 193 15.82 29.21 -17.72
C ALA A 193 15.57 30.31 -16.68
N ARG A 194 16.58 31.13 -16.38
CA ARG A 194 16.35 32.46 -15.77
C ARG A 194 16.71 33.54 -16.78
N PRO A 195 15.73 34.21 -17.41
CA PRO A 195 16.00 35.51 -18.00
C PRO A 195 16.31 36.48 -16.86
N ARG A 196 17.42 37.21 -16.99
CA ARG A 196 17.68 38.40 -16.18
C ARG A 196 16.65 39.45 -16.59
N LEU A 197 15.77 39.83 -15.67
CA LEU A 197 15.31 41.19 -15.41
C LEU A 197 14.89 41.27 -13.95
#